data_AF-A0A3R9W3R0-F1
#
_entry.id   AF-A0A3R9W3R0-F1
#
_cell.length_a   1.000
_cell.length_b   1.000
_cell.length_c   1.000
_cell.angle_alpha   90.00
_cell.angle_beta   90.00
_cell.angle_gamma   90.00
#
_symmetry.space_group_name_H-M   'P 1'
#
loop_
_entity.id
_entity.type
_entity.pdbx_description
1 polymer ?
#
loop_
_entity_poly.entity_id
_entity_poly.type
_entity_poly.pdbx_seq_one_letter_code
_entity_poly.pdbx_strand_id
1 'polypeptide(L)'
;MSVTESLKDAANYAALRVKLAWLTHQVHAHAETVTTLSTTVDETAEQMQDAAETMKALAVDDATTAEFADAALTMTGAKEAAGAYIAAADSAAAAADDAKTTVESDHGGIADAVSTSSVDMAEASFYTQQ
;
A
#
# COMPACT_ATOMS: atom_id res chain seq x y z
N MET A 1 -7.21 26.77 -24.10
CA MET A 1 -6.16 25.78 -23.79
C MET A 1 -5.72 25.17 -25.09
N SER A 2 -4.42 25.14 -25.37
CA SER A 2 -3.89 24.59 -26.62
C SER A 2 -4.02 23.06 -26.65
N VAL A 3 -4.25 22.46 -27.81
CA VAL A 3 -4.29 20.99 -28.02
C VAL A 3 -3.00 20.31 -27.53
N THR A 4 -1.87 21.02 -27.59
CA THR A 4 -0.58 20.56 -27.08
C THR A 4 -0.48 20.57 -25.55
N GLU A 5 -1.24 21.42 -24.85
CA GLU A 5 -1.35 21.36 -23.38
C GLU A 5 -2.20 20.16 -22.95
N SER A 6 -3.32 19.91 -23.64
CA SER A 6 -4.20 18.78 -23.30
C SER A 6 -3.54 17.41 -23.54
N LEU A 7 -2.74 17.27 -24.61
CA LEU A 7 -1.94 16.06 -24.85
C LEU A 7 -0.83 15.87 -23.82
N LYS A 8 -0.19 16.95 -23.35
CA LYS A 8 0.81 16.89 -22.27
C LYS A 8 0.17 16.53 -20.93
N ASP A 9 -0.99 17.10 -20.62
CA ASP A 9 -1.73 16.76 -19.42
C ASP A 9 -2.23 15.32 -19.45
N ALA A 10 -2.73 14.83 -20.60
CA ALA A 10 -3.11 13.43 -20.78
C ALA A 10 -1.93 12.45 -20.65
N ALA A 11 -0.76 12.80 -21.18
CA ALA A 11 0.45 11.98 -21.03
C ALA A 11 0.97 11.97 -19.58
N ASN A 12 0.95 13.13 -18.90
CA ASN A 12 1.28 13.22 -17.47
C ASN A 12 0.26 12.48 -16.60
N TYR A 13 -1.01 12.51 -16.98
CA TYR A 13 -2.12 11.85 -16.31
C TYR A 13 -2.04 10.33 -16.38
N ALA A 14 -1.80 9.78 -17.58
CA ALA A 14 -1.58 8.35 -17.76
C ALA A 14 -0.34 7.90 -16.95
N ALA A 15 0.73 8.70 -16.96
CA ALA A 15 1.92 8.43 -16.16
C ALA A 15 1.64 8.47 -14.64
N LEU A 16 0.79 9.40 -14.18
CA LEU A 16 0.40 9.51 -12.77
C LEU A 16 -0.42 8.30 -12.30
N ARG A 17 -1.39 7.85 -13.10
CA ARG A 17 -2.18 6.64 -12.80
C ARG A 17 -1.31 5.39 -12.71
N VAL A 18 -0.36 5.22 -13.63
CA VAL A 18 0.56 4.08 -13.60
C VAL A 18 1.44 4.10 -12.35
N LYS A 19 1.95 5.28 -11.96
CA LYS A 19 2.72 5.43 -10.71
C LYS A 19 1.88 5.15 -9.46
N LEU A 20 0.63 5.61 -9.42
CA LEU A 20 -0.27 5.35 -8.30
C LEU A 20 -0.58 3.86 -8.17
N ALA A 21 -0.95 3.20 -9.27
CA ALA A 21 -1.20 1.76 -9.29
C ALA A 21 0.04 0.94 -8.86
N TRP A 22 1.23 1.35 -9.30
CA TRP A 22 2.48 0.73 -8.88
C TRP A 22 2.74 0.94 -7.38
N LEU A 23 2.49 2.14 -6.86
CA LEU A 23 2.66 2.43 -5.43
C LEU A 23 1.69 1.61 -4.57
N THR A 24 0.41 1.54 -4.95
CA THR A 24 -0.59 0.69 -4.29
C THR A 24 -0.15 -0.77 -4.28
N HIS A 25 0.34 -1.29 -5.42
CA HIS A 25 0.88 -2.64 -5.50
C HIS A 25 2.07 -2.84 -4.55
N GLN A 26 3.00 -1.88 -4.46
CA GLN A 26 4.14 -1.98 -3.53
C GLN A 26 3.69 -1.98 -2.06
N VAL A 27 2.73 -1.13 -1.71
CA VAL A 27 2.17 -1.07 -0.36
C VAL A 27 1.54 -2.40 0.02
N HIS A 28 0.75 -3.01 -0.87
CA HIS A 28 0.16 -4.35 -0.65
C HIS A 28 1.23 -5.44 -0.51
N ALA A 29 2.23 -5.48 -1.39
CA ALA A 29 3.30 -6.48 -1.33
C ALA A 29 4.13 -6.37 -0.03
N HIS A 30 4.38 -5.14 0.44
CA HIS A 30 5.04 -4.92 1.72
C HIS A 30 4.15 -5.30 2.90
N ALA A 31 2.85 -5.01 2.86
CA ALA A 31 1.89 -5.43 3.89
C ALA A 31 1.82 -6.96 4.01
N GLU A 32 1.79 -7.69 2.89
CA GLU A 32 1.81 -9.16 2.88
C GLU A 32 3.11 -9.72 3.49
N THR A 33 4.26 -9.16 3.11
CA THR A 33 5.56 -9.55 3.68
C THR A 33 5.60 -9.33 5.19
N VAL A 34 5.12 -8.17 5.66
CA VAL A 34 5.05 -7.85 7.09
C VAL A 34 4.07 -8.77 7.81
N THR A 35 2.96 -9.13 7.17
CA THR A 35 1.98 -10.09 7.72
C THR A 35 2.62 -11.46 7.92
N THR A 36 3.29 -12.01 6.90
CA THR A 36 3.98 -13.30 7.01
C THR A 36 5.05 -13.27 8.10
N LEU A 37 5.88 -12.22 8.11
CA LEU A 37 6.92 -12.07 9.13
C LEU A 37 6.33 -11.97 10.54
N SER A 38 5.23 -11.23 10.69
CA SER A 38 4.52 -11.07 11.96
C SER A 38 3.98 -12.41 12.47
N THR A 39 3.46 -13.27 11.61
CA THR A 39 3.02 -14.63 11.99
C THR A 39 4.19 -15.49 12.44
N THR A 40 5.31 -15.48 11.72
CA THR A 40 6.50 -16.23 12.13
C THR A 40 7.08 -15.75 13.46
N VAL A 41 7.07 -14.44 13.71
CA VAL A 41 7.49 -13.86 15.00
C VAL A 41 6.57 -14.33 16.14
N ASP A 42 5.26 -14.41 15.89
CA ASP A 42 4.28 -14.91 16.87
C ASP A 42 4.53 -16.38 17.24
N GLU A 43 4.66 -17.25 16.24
CA GLU A 43 4.97 -18.67 16.44
C GLU A 43 6.30 -18.87 17.18
N THR A 44 7.29 -18.01 16.92
CA THR A 44 8.59 -18.06 17.60
C THR A 44 8.48 -17.56 19.04
N ALA A 45 7.68 -16.52 19.30
CA ALA A 45 7.43 -16.02 20.65
C ALA A 45 6.74 -17.07 21.52
N GLU A 46 5.73 -17.76 20.99
CA GLU A 46 5.05 -18.88 21.66
C GLU A 46 6.05 -20.00 21.99
N GLN A 47 6.89 -20.41 21.03
CA GLN A 47 7.92 -21.42 21.27
C GLN A 47 8.93 -21.00 22.34
N MET A 48 9.32 -19.72 22.39
CA MET A 48 10.22 -19.20 23.43
C MET A 48 9.55 -19.21 24.80
N GLN A 49 8.26 -18.92 24.87
CA GLN A 49 7.49 -18.97 26.11
C GLN A 49 7.37 -20.41 26.63
N ASP A 50 7.04 -21.36 25.75
CA ASP A 50 7.01 -22.80 26.07
C ASP A 50 8.38 -23.32 26.52
N ALA A 51 9.45 -22.84 25.88
CA ALA A 51 10.83 -23.15 26.28
C ALA A 51 11.14 -22.61 27.68
N ALA A 52 10.73 -21.37 27.99
CA ALA A 52 10.88 -20.78 29.31
C ALA A 52 10.14 -21.58 30.39
N GLU A 53 8.90 -22.01 30.12
CA GLU A 53 8.13 -22.86 31.04
C GLU A 53 8.81 -24.22 31.25
N THR A 54 9.33 -24.82 30.19
CA THR A 54 10.07 -26.09 30.25
C THR A 54 11.37 -25.94 31.06
N MET A 55 12.12 -24.86 30.84
CA MET A 55 13.34 -24.54 31.59
C MET A 55 13.04 -24.39 33.08
N LYS A 56 11.94 -23.72 33.42
CA LYS A 56 11.47 -23.60 34.80
C LYS A 56 11.14 -24.96 35.42
N ALA A 57 10.48 -25.86 34.67
CA ALA A 57 10.18 -27.21 35.13
C ALA A 57 11.44 -28.07 35.34
N LEU A 58 12.49 -27.82 34.55
CA LEU A 58 13.80 -28.47 34.67
C LEU A 58 14.71 -27.83 35.73
N ALA A 59 14.24 -26.81 36.45
CA ALA A 59 15.03 -26.04 37.41
C ALA A 59 16.34 -25.47 36.81
N VAL A 60 16.27 -25.06 35.54
CA VAL A 60 17.28 -24.17 34.93
C VAL A 60 17.29 -22.85 35.72
N ASP A 61 18.43 -22.17 35.72
CA ASP A 61 18.57 -20.94 36.49
C ASP A 61 17.56 -19.87 36.05
N ASP A 62 17.18 -19.03 37.01
CA ASP A 62 16.16 -18.00 36.82
C ASP A 62 16.57 -16.95 35.78
N ALA A 63 17.88 -16.68 35.62
CA ALA A 63 18.34 -15.66 34.67
C ALA A 63 18.14 -16.14 33.22
N THR A 64 18.56 -17.36 32.90
CA THR A 64 18.33 -17.96 31.57
C THR A 64 16.84 -18.10 31.26
N THR A 65 16.04 -18.52 32.25
CA THR A 65 14.58 -18.64 32.09
C THR A 65 13.93 -17.28 31.82
N ALA A 66 14.36 -16.23 32.53
CA ALA A 66 13.86 -14.88 32.35
C ALA A 66 14.26 -14.28 31.01
N GLU A 67 15.46 -14.56 30.49
CA GLU A 67 15.90 -14.09 29.17
C GLU A 67 14.98 -14.61 28.05
N PHE A 68 14.57 -15.88 28.10
CA PHE A 68 13.62 -16.42 27.12
C PHE A 68 12.22 -15.82 27.24
N ALA A 69 11.75 -15.57 28.45
CA ALA A 69 10.47 -14.90 28.67
C ALA A 69 10.49 -13.44 28.17
N ASP A 70 11.60 -12.72 28.37
CA ASP A 70 11.77 -11.34 27.90
C ASP A 70 11.93 -11.25 26.37
N ALA A 71 12.62 -12.23 25.78
CA ALA A 71 12.70 -12.38 24.33
C ALA A 71 11.31 -12.62 23.70
N ALA A 72 10.51 -13.50 24.30
CA ALA A 72 9.12 -13.73 23.86
C ALA A 72 8.30 -12.43 23.94
N LEU A 73 8.40 -11.69 25.05
CA LEU A 73 7.70 -10.41 25.23
C LEU A 73 8.10 -9.36 24.18
N THR A 74 9.39 -9.28 23.88
CA THR A 74 9.93 -8.38 22.85
C THR A 74 9.40 -8.74 21.46
N MET A 75 9.34 -10.04 21.14
CA MET A 75 8.77 -10.54 19.89
C MET A 75 7.28 -10.21 19.77
N THR A 76 6.50 -10.35 20.86
CA THR A 76 5.09 -9.93 20.88
C THR A 76 4.95 -8.42 20.63
N GLY A 77 5.81 -7.58 21.20
CA GLY A 77 5.81 -6.14 20.92
C GLY A 77 6.12 -5.81 19.44
N ALA A 78 7.02 -6.57 18.81
CA ALA A 78 7.32 -6.42 17.39
C ALA A 78 6.11 -6.79 16.49
N LYS A 79 5.35 -7.83 16.86
CA LYS A 79 4.10 -8.22 16.20
C LYS A 79 3.05 -7.10 16.27
N GLU A 80 2.86 -6.48 17.44
CA GLU A 80 1.91 -5.36 17.59
C GLU A 80 2.28 -4.18 16.68
N ALA A 81 3.57 -3.83 16.62
CA ALA A 81 4.06 -2.80 15.72
C ALA A 81 3.84 -3.16 14.23
N ALA A 82 4.06 -4.43 13.86
CA ALA A 82 3.78 -4.93 12.51
C ALA A 82 2.29 -4.81 12.16
N GLY A 83 1.39 -5.13 13.09
CA GLY A 83 -0.06 -4.95 12.92
C GLY A 83 -0.45 -3.49 12.67
N ALA A 84 0.13 -2.55 13.42
CA ALA A 84 -0.10 -1.12 13.20
C ALA A 84 0.40 -0.64 11.82
N TYR A 85 1.52 -1.18 11.35
CA TYR A 85 2.03 -0.90 10.00
C TYR A 85 1.09 -1.42 8.91
N ILE A 86 0.59 -2.66 9.04
CA ILE A 86 -0.37 -3.24 8.09
C ILE A 86 -1.64 -2.39 8.01
N ALA A 87 -2.20 -1.98 9.16
CA ALA A 87 -3.39 -1.13 9.19
C ALA A 87 -3.14 0.24 8.50
N ALA A 88 -1.96 0.83 8.68
CA ALA A 88 -1.58 2.07 7.99
C ALA A 88 -1.42 1.86 6.48
N ALA A 89 -0.86 0.71 6.06
CA ALA A 89 -0.71 0.33 4.67
C ALA A 89 -2.07 0.16 3.98
N ASP A 90 -3.02 -0.54 4.62
CA ASP A 90 -4.40 -0.70 4.12
C ASP A 90 -5.10 0.65 3.96
N SER A 91 -4.95 1.55 4.94
CA SER A 91 -5.52 2.90 4.86
C SER A 91 -4.90 3.71 3.71
N ALA A 92 -3.59 3.58 3.48
CA ALA A 92 -2.92 4.27 2.38
C ALA A 92 -3.35 3.73 1.01
N ALA A 93 -3.54 2.41 0.90
CA ALA A 93 -4.05 1.77 -0.31
C ALA A 93 -5.49 2.21 -0.62
N ALA A 94 -6.38 2.24 0.38
CA ALA A 94 -7.74 2.73 0.22
C ALA A 94 -7.78 4.20 -0.25
N ALA A 95 -6.94 5.06 0.34
CA ALA A 95 -6.82 6.45 -0.09
C ALA A 95 -6.31 6.58 -1.54
N ALA A 96 -5.42 5.68 -1.98
CA ALA A 96 -4.94 5.65 -3.35
C ALA A 96 -6.05 5.18 -4.33
N ASP A 97 -6.87 4.21 -3.95
CA ASP A 97 -8.02 3.76 -4.75
C ASP A 97 -9.13 4.82 -4.84
N ASP A 98 -9.40 5.54 -3.74
CA ASP A 98 -10.32 6.67 -3.71
C ASP A 98 -9.81 7.82 -4.61
N ALA A 99 -8.52 8.12 -4.54
CA ALA A 99 -7.89 9.11 -5.41
C ALA A 99 -8.01 8.70 -6.88
N LYS A 100 -7.77 7.42 -7.21
CA LYS A 100 -7.97 6.90 -8.56
C LYS A 100 -9.42 7.05 -9.03
N THR A 101 -10.39 6.70 -8.18
CA THR A 101 -11.82 6.75 -8.51
C THR A 101 -12.30 8.19 -8.71
N THR A 102 -11.89 9.10 -7.83
CA THR A 102 -12.19 10.54 -7.94
C THR A 102 -11.64 11.09 -9.24
N VAL A 103 -10.39 10.75 -9.55
CA VAL A 103 -9.72 11.16 -10.78
C VAL A 103 -10.39 10.56 -12.03
N GLU A 104 -10.85 9.30 -11.97
CA GLU A 104 -11.68 8.67 -13.01
C GLU A 104 -13.00 9.40 -13.23
N SER A 105 -13.67 9.81 -12.16
CA SER A 105 -14.95 10.52 -12.22
C SER A 105 -14.79 11.94 -12.79
N ASP A 106 -13.81 12.70 -12.30
CA ASP A 106 -13.64 14.13 -12.64
C ASP A 106 -13.06 14.35 -14.04
N HIS A 107 -12.22 13.43 -14.53
CA HIS A 107 -11.48 13.61 -15.79
C HIS A 107 -11.76 12.54 -16.84
N GLY A 108 -12.22 11.34 -16.46
CA GLY A 108 -12.64 10.30 -17.40
C GLY A 108 -13.93 10.69 -18.14
N GLY A 109 -14.88 11.31 -17.44
CA GLY A 109 -16.14 11.77 -18.03
C GLY A 109 -15.95 12.80 -19.15
N ILE A 110 -14.94 13.66 -19.07
CA ILE A 110 -14.65 14.66 -20.12
C ILE A 110 -14.03 13.99 -21.35
N ALA A 111 -13.08 13.06 -21.17
CA ALA A 111 -12.47 12.34 -22.27
C ALA A 111 -13.46 11.43 -23.01
N ASP A 112 -14.31 10.70 -22.26
CA ASP A 112 -15.37 9.87 -22.83
C ASP A 112 -16.47 10.71 -23.48
N ALA A 113 -16.84 11.87 -22.91
CA ALA A 113 -17.78 12.80 -23.54
C ALA A 113 -17.22 13.42 -24.82
N VAL A 114 -15.91 13.68 -24.88
CA VAL A 114 -15.23 14.13 -26.10
C VAL A 114 -15.19 13.02 -27.15
N SER A 115 -14.91 11.76 -26.78
CA SER A 115 -14.84 10.66 -27.75
C SER A 115 -16.21 10.18 -28.23
N THR A 116 -17.27 10.37 -27.44
CA THR A 116 -18.66 10.01 -27.80
C THR A 116 -19.46 11.19 -28.34
N SER A 117 -18.90 12.39 -28.36
CA SER A 117 -19.51 13.56 -28.99
C SER A 117 -19.71 13.31 -30.48
N SER A 118 -20.94 13.51 -30.97
CA SER A 118 -21.27 13.45 -32.40
C SER A 118 -20.76 14.66 -33.20
N VAL A 119 -20.03 15.56 -32.55
CA VAL A 119 -19.44 16.75 -33.16
C VAL A 119 -18.00 16.43 -33.52
N ASP A 120 -17.72 16.30 -34.82
CA ASP A 120 -16.34 16.21 -35.33
C ASP A 120 -15.55 17.43 -34.83
N MET A 121 -14.47 17.19 -34.09
CA MET A 121 -13.54 18.22 -33.67
C MET A 121 -12.99 18.88 -34.94
N ALA A 122 -13.30 20.17 -35.14
CA ALA A 122 -12.85 20.92 -36.31
C ALA A 122 -11.34 20.73 -36.50
N GLU A 123 -10.93 20.43 -37.75
CA GLU A 123 -9.52 20.23 -38.09
C GLU A 123 -8.66 21.38 -37.57
N ALA A 124 -7.46 21.07 -37.07
CA ALA A 124 -6.55 22.05 -36.48
C ALA A 124 -6.22 23.24 -37.41
N SER A 125 -6.44 23.07 -38.72
CA SER A 125 -6.33 24.10 -39.77
C SER A 125 -7.38 25.22 -39.68
N PHE A 126 -8.51 25.00 -38.99
CA PHE A 126 -9.55 26.01 -38.79
C PHE A 126 -9.15 27.05 -37.72
N TYR A 127 -8.31 26.66 -36.74
CA TYR A 127 -7.89 27.51 -35.63
C TYR A 127 -6.65 28.37 -35.91
N THR A 128 -6.00 28.19 -37.06
CA THR A 128 -4.82 28.96 -37.47
C THR A 128 -5.14 30.13 -38.40
N GLN A 129 -6.42 30.42 -38.67
CA GLN A 129 -6.82 31.65 -39.36
C GLN A 129 -7.04 32.80 -38.37
N GLN A 130 -5.94 33.40 -37.93
CA GLN A 130 -5.88 34.82 -37.57
C GLN A 130 -4.52 35.38 -37.99
#